data_AF-A0A1B6EKZ2-F1
#
_entry.id   AF-A0A1B6EKZ2-F1
#
_cell.length_a   1.000
_cell.length_b   1.000
_cell.length_c   1.000
_cell.angle_alpha   90.00
_cell.angle_beta   90.00
_cell.angle_gamma   90.00
#
_symmetry.space_group_name_H-M   'P 1'
#
loop_
_entity.id
_entity.type
_entity.pdbx_description
1 polymer ?
#
loop_
_entity_poly.entity_id
_entity_poly.type
_entity_poly.pdbx_seq_one_letter_code
_entity_poly.pdbx_strand_id
1 'polypeptide(L)'
;MDRLEKESYFQMQSNKSGDSAPAVIDDDAVCCICLDGECQNSNVILFCDMCNLAVHQDCYGVPYIPEGQWLCRRCLQSPSRAVDCVLCPNNGGAFKQTDRGHWAHVVCAL
;
A
#
# COMPACT_ATOMS: atom_id res chain seq x y z
N MET A 1 10.33 -3.53 -33.68
CA MET A 1 10.74 -3.90 -32.31
C MET A 1 11.69 -5.05 -32.45
N ASP A 2 12.98 -4.74 -32.45
CA ASP A 2 14.05 -5.69 -32.77
C ASP A 2 14.30 -6.63 -31.59
N ARG A 3 14.73 -7.87 -31.88
CA ARG A 3 14.95 -8.93 -30.86
C ARG A 3 15.82 -8.47 -29.69
N LEU A 4 16.75 -7.55 -29.94
CA LEU A 4 17.67 -7.00 -28.95
C LEU A 4 16.97 -6.16 -27.87
N GLU A 5 15.86 -5.49 -28.21
CA GLU A 5 15.05 -4.73 -27.24
C GLU A 5 14.25 -5.65 -26.31
N LYS A 6 13.90 -6.85 -26.78
CA LYS A 6 13.14 -7.84 -25.99
C LYS A 6 14.04 -8.61 -25.01
N GLU A 7 15.29 -8.85 -25.39
CA GLU A 7 16.28 -9.55 -24.56
C GLU A 7 16.80 -8.66 -23.41
N SER A 8 16.91 -7.34 -23.62
CA SER A 8 17.26 -6.38 -22.56
C SER A 8 16.16 -6.20 -21.52
N TYR A 9 14.89 -6.27 -21.91
CA TYR A 9 13.74 -6.21 -20.99
C TYR A 9 13.70 -7.42 -20.04
N PHE A 10 13.99 -8.62 -20.57
CA PHE A 10 14.00 -9.85 -19.78
C PHE A 10 15.23 -9.96 -18.85
N GLN A 11 16.39 -9.44 -19.27
CA GLN A 11 17.60 -9.51 -18.45
C GLN A 11 17.57 -8.55 -17.24
N MET A 12 16.81 -7.45 -17.32
CA MET A 12 16.63 -6.50 -16.20
C MET A 12 15.84 -7.11 -15.04
N GLN A 13 14.91 -8.04 -15.30
CA GLN A 13 14.03 -8.63 -14.28
C GLN A 13 14.69 -9.79 -13.51
N SER A 14 15.78 -10.37 -14.02
CA SER A 14 16.30 -11.63 -13.48
C SER A 14 17.50 -11.49 -12.52
N ASN A 15 17.99 -10.27 -12.22
CA ASN A 15 19.28 -10.08 -11.53
C ASN A 15 19.27 -9.09 -10.34
N LYS A 16 18.33 -9.22 -9.39
CA LYS A 16 18.47 -8.58 -8.06
C LYS A 16 18.04 -9.49 -6.91
N SER A 17 18.84 -10.53 -6.68
CA SER A 17 19.02 -11.16 -5.38
C SER A 17 20.42 -10.82 -4.87
N GLY A 18 20.52 -9.89 -3.90
CA GLY A 18 21.79 -9.53 -3.26
C GLY A 18 21.92 -8.07 -2.84
N ASP A 19 21.30 -7.75 -1.70
CA ASP A 19 21.82 -6.83 -0.66
C ASP A 19 22.24 -5.41 -1.08
N SER A 20 21.23 -4.59 -1.40
CA SER A 20 21.13 -3.10 -1.35
C SER A 20 19.93 -2.72 -2.21
N ALA A 21 18.71 -3.11 -1.82
CA ALA A 21 17.56 -3.00 -2.70
C ALA A 21 17.04 -1.54 -2.73
N PRO A 22 17.12 -0.79 -3.84
CA PRO A 22 16.08 0.19 -4.09
C PRO A 22 14.80 -0.61 -4.21
N ALA A 23 13.76 -0.24 -3.46
CA ALA A 23 12.46 -0.90 -3.48
C ALA A 23 12.09 -1.24 -4.93
N VAL A 24 12.03 -2.54 -5.25
CA VAL A 24 11.42 -2.98 -6.49
C VAL A 24 9.96 -2.57 -6.33
N ILE A 25 9.60 -1.44 -6.92
CA ILE A 25 8.21 -1.02 -6.99
C ILE A 25 7.57 -2.09 -7.85
N ASP A 26 6.74 -2.92 -7.24
CA ASP A 26 5.88 -3.85 -7.95
C ASP A 26 5.01 -3.00 -8.87
N ASP A 27 5.29 -3.01 -10.18
CA ASP A 27 4.56 -2.22 -11.19
C ASP A 27 3.06 -2.59 -11.24
N ASP A 28 2.66 -3.67 -10.55
CA ASP A 28 1.29 -4.14 -10.39
C ASP A 28 0.67 -3.78 -9.03
N ALA A 29 1.31 -2.94 -8.22
CA ALA A 29 0.77 -2.56 -6.92
C ALA A 29 -0.50 -1.71 -7.05
N VAL A 30 -1.63 -2.28 -6.65
CA VAL A 30 -2.93 -1.60 -6.65
C VAL A 30 -3.31 -1.07 -5.27
N CYS A 31 -3.94 0.10 -5.23
CA CYS A 31 -4.54 0.59 -4.01
C CYS A 31 -5.71 -0.30 -3.60
N CYS A 32 -5.70 -0.83 -2.38
CA CYS A 32 -6.76 -1.73 -1.90
C CYS A 32 -8.11 -1.04 -1.62
N ILE A 33 -8.22 0.27 -1.86
CA ILE A 33 -9.44 1.07 -1.63
C ILE A 33 -10.16 1.33 -2.95
N CYS A 34 -9.46 1.83 -3.97
CA CYS A 34 -10.04 2.09 -5.30
C CYS A 34 -9.80 0.95 -6.30
N LEU A 35 -8.96 -0.03 -5.96
CA LEU A 35 -8.55 -1.15 -6.83
C LEU A 35 -7.80 -0.71 -8.10
N ASP A 36 -7.17 0.46 -8.06
CA ASP A 36 -6.44 1.05 -9.17
C ASP A 36 -4.93 1.15 -8.86
N GLY A 37 -4.10 0.97 -9.88
CA GLY A 37 -2.64 1.10 -9.85
C GLY A 37 -2.12 2.44 -10.38
N GLU A 38 -3.00 3.34 -10.87
CA GLU A 38 -2.57 4.65 -11.37
C GLU A 38 -1.85 5.47 -10.30
N CYS A 39 -0.57 5.78 -10.51
CA CYS A 39 0.24 6.57 -9.59
C CYS A 39 0.55 7.95 -10.19
N GLN A 40 0.01 9.01 -9.61
CA GLN A 40 0.25 10.40 -10.04
C GLN A 40 1.17 11.11 -9.05
N ASN A 41 1.89 12.15 -9.50
CA ASN A 41 2.85 12.89 -8.64
C ASN A 41 2.23 13.49 -7.36
N SER A 42 0.94 13.80 -7.36
CA SER A 42 0.20 14.35 -6.21
C SER A 42 -0.61 13.32 -5.42
N ASN A 43 -0.80 12.12 -5.96
CA ASN A 43 -1.57 11.04 -5.34
C ASN A 43 -0.83 9.71 -5.57
N VAL A 44 0.24 9.54 -4.81
CA VAL A 44 1.10 8.35 -4.91
C VAL A 44 0.53 7.18 -4.11
N ILE A 45 0.93 5.96 -4.47
CA ILE A 45 0.65 4.76 -3.68
C ILE A 45 1.69 4.65 -2.56
N LEU A 46 1.20 4.60 -1.33
CA LEU A 46 1.99 4.43 -0.11
C LEU A 46 1.92 2.98 0.35
N PHE A 47 3.06 2.47 0.81
CA PHE A 47 3.19 1.13 1.38
C PHE A 47 3.48 1.21 2.86
N CYS A 48 2.67 0.53 3.67
CA CYS A 48 2.90 0.47 5.11
C CYS A 48 4.09 -0.44 5.42
N ASP A 49 5.15 0.09 6.03
CA ASP A 49 6.40 -0.64 6.31
C ASP A 49 6.21 -1.87 7.24
N MET A 50 5.10 -1.93 7.98
CA MET A 50 4.81 -3.04 8.91
C MET A 50 3.89 -4.13 8.36
N CYS A 51 3.00 -3.79 7.42
CA CYS A 51 1.99 -4.75 6.95
C CYS A 51 1.80 -4.77 5.43
N ASN A 52 2.65 -4.05 4.70
CA ASN A 52 2.65 -3.94 3.25
C ASN A 52 1.30 -3.49 2.66
N LEU A 53 0.51 -2.73 3.43
CA LEU A 53 -0.74 -2.16 2.95
C LEU A 53 -0.45 -1.10 1.89
N ALA A 54 -0.94 -1.33 0.67
CA ALA A 54 -0.84 -0.42 -0.47
C ALA A 54 -2.11 0.44 -0.60
N VAL A 55 -1.97 1.76 -0.45
CA VAL A 55 -3.07 2.71 -0.60
C VAL A 55 -2.61 4.02 -1.21
N HIS A 56 -3.46 4.63 -2.03
CA HIS A 56 -3.26 6.01 -2.44
C HIS A 56 -3.31 6.96 -1.25
N GLN A 57 -2.50 8.01 -1.34
CA GLN A 57 -2.49 9.12 -0.38
C GLN A 57 -3.91 9.67 -0.16
N ASP A 58 -4.63 9.97 -1.24
CA ASP A 58 -5.98 10.54 -1.18
C ASP A 58 -7.02 9.51 -0.72
N CYS A 59 -6.95 8.27 -1.23
CA CYS A 59 -7.90 7.23 -0.83
C CYS A 59 -7.83 6.91 0.66
N TYR A 60 -6.65 6.94 1.27
CA TYR A 60 -6.49 6.74 2.71
C TYR A 60 -6.59 8.04 3.51
N GLY A 61 -6.60 9.21 2.86
CA GLY A 61 -6.63 10.53 3.51
C GLY A 61 -5.35 10.83 4.30
N VAL A 62 -4.19 10.65 3.68
CA VAL A 62 -2.88 11.02 4.23
C VAL A 62 -2.58 12.47 3.86
N PRO A 63 -2.54 13.42 4.82
CA PRO A 63 -2.44 14.85 4.50
C PRO A 63 -1.08 15.25 3.93
N TYR A 64 -0.02 14.56 4.34
CA TYR A 64 1.34 14.75 3.82
C TYR A 64 2.13 13.44 4.00
N ILE A 65 3.08 13.20 3.10
CA ILE A 65 3.97 12.04 3.15
C ILE A 65 5.11 12.36 4.12
N PRO A 66 5.35 11.55 5.16
CA PRO A 66 6.45 11.78 6.09
C PRO A 66 7.80 11.54 5.42
N GLU A 67 8.84 12.27 5.83
CA GLU A 67 10.23 11.98 5.47
C GLU A 67 10.69 10.74 6.26
N GLY A 68 10.42 9.56 5.73
CA GLY A 68 10.81 8.27 6.33
C GLY A 68 9.72 7.21 6.22
N GLN A 69 9.69 6.33 7.22
CA GLN A 69 8.73 5.21 7.26
C GLN A 69 7.29 5.71 7.35
N TRP A 70 6.39 5.08 6.59
CA TRP A 70 4.97 5.31 6.67
C TRP A 70 4.28 4.08 7.27
N LEU A 71 3.49 4.32 8.32
CA LEU A 71 2.72 3.28 8.99
C LEU A 71 1.22 3.63 8.92
N CYS A 72 0.41 2.65 8.53
CA CYS A 72 -1.04 2.80 8.56
C CYS A 72 -1.55 2.93 10.00
N ARG A 73 -2.77 3.46 10.19
CA ARG A 73 -3.33 3.70 11.54
C ARG A 73 -3.40 2.45 12.39
N ARG A 74 -3.71 1.29 11.76
CA ARG A 74 -3.72 -0.01 12.44
C ARG A 74 -2.35 -0.34 13.01
N CYS A 75 -1.28 -0.23 12.22
CA CYS A 75 0.07 -0.55 12.68
C CYS A 75 0.59 0.44 13.73
N LEU A 76 0.18 1.72 13.68
CA LEU A 76 0.55 2.72 14.68
C LEU A 76 -0.09 2.46 16.06
N GLN A 77 -1.33 1.98 16.10
CA GLN A 77 -2.08 1.82 17.36
C GLN A 77 -2.18 0.38 17.86
N SER A 78 -2.15 -0.59 16.94
CA SER A 78 -2.33 -2.01 17.22
C SER A 78 -1.37 -2.85 16.36
N PRO A 79 -0.04 -2.71 16.55
CA PRO A 79 0.97 -3.33 15.70
C PRO A 79 0.93 -4.87 15.70
N SER A 80 0.57 -5.47 16.82
CA SER A 80 0.60 -6.93 17.02
C SER A 80 -0.78 -7.60 17.02
N ARG A 81 -1.87 -6.81 16.98
CA ARG A 81 -3.24 -7.34 17.11
C ARG A 81 -4.06 -6.99 15.86
N ALA A 82 -4.68 -8.03 15.30
CA ALA A 82 -5.67 -7.86 14.24
C ALA A 82 -6.87 -7.06 14.75
N VAL A 83 -7.44 -6.24 13.88
CA VAL A 83 -8.61 -5.42 14.18
C VAL A 83 -9.75 -5.87 13.30
N ASP A 84 -10.95 -5.91 13.87
CA ASP A 84 -12.15 -6.34 13.18
C ASP A 84 -12.92 -5.12 12.66
N CYS A 85 -13.48 -5.23 11.46
CA CYS A 85 -14.37 -4.20 10.93
C CYS A 85 -15.75 -4.34 11.57
N VAL A 86 -16.32 -3.24 12.07
CA VAL A 86 -17.69 -3.25 12.61
C VAL A 86 -18.79 -3.28 11.54
N LEU A 87 -18.42 -3.11 10.26
CA LEU A 87 -19.36 -2.99 9.14
C LEU A 87 -19.41 -4.23 8.25
N CYS A 88 -18.44 -5.14 8.35
CA CYS A 88 -18.39 -6.36 7.55
C CYS A 88 -17.60 -7.47 8.27
N PRO A 89 -17.74 -8.74 7.86
CA PRO A 89 -17.03 -9.87 8.47
C PRO A 89 -15.60 -10.08 7.94
N ASN A 90 -15.11 -9.22 7.05
CA ASN A 90 -13.84 -9.42 6.35
C ASN A 90 -12.64 -8.94 7.21
N ASN A 91 -11.50 -9.62 7.04
CA ASN A 91 -10.24 -9.29 7.68
C ASN A 91 -9.26 -8.66 6.68
N GLY A 92 -8.28 -7.90 7.18
CA GLY A 92 -7.23 -7.26 6.36
C GLY A 92 -7.69 -5.98 5.68
N GLY A 93 -6.87 -5.40 4.80
CA GLY A 93 -7.18 -4.14 4.10
C GLY A 93 -6.92 -2.87 4.91
N ALA A 94 -7.46 -1.75 4.42
CA ALA A 94 -7.23 -0.42 4.98
C ALA A 94 -8.26 -0.06 6.06
N PHE A 95 -7.78 0.18 7.29
CA PHE A 95 -8.63 0.50 8.45
C PHE A 95 -8.43 1.92 8.97
N LYS A 96 -9.49 2.48 9.57
CA LYS A 96 -9.49 3.69 10.41
C LYS A 96 -10.28 3.44 11.70
N GLN A 97 -9.96 4.22 12.74
CA GLN A 97 -10.78 4.25 13.95
C GLN A 97 -12.00 5.13 13.75
N THR A 98 -13.13 4.69 14.28
CA THR A 98 -14.34 5.50 14.42
C THR A 98 -14.24 6.41 15.64
N ASP A 99 -15.15 7.38 15.74
CA ASP A 99 -15.33 8.27 16.89
C ASP A 99 -15.62 7.52 18.20
N ARG A 100 -16.15 6.29 18.11
CA ARG A 100 -16.46 5.41 19.25
C ARG A 100 -15.31 4.46 19.62
N GLY A 101 -14.14 4.59 18.98
CA GLY A 101 -12.96 3.75 19.25
C GLY A 101 -13.02 2.35 18.63
N HIS A 102 -13.99 2.08 17.76
CA HIS A 102 -14.04 0.85 16.97
C HIS A 102 -13.23 1.00 15.68
N TRP A 103 -13.04 -0.10 14.95
CA TRP A 103 -12.36 -0.12 13.66
C TRP A 103 -13.35 -0.38 12.53
N ALA A 104 -13.15 0.32 11.41
CA ALA A 104 -13.88 0.08 10.18
C ALA A 104 -12.91 0.14 9.00
N HIS A 105 -13.20 -0.62 7.94
CA HIS A 105 -12.52 -0.43 6.67
C HIS A 105 -12.85 0.95 6.12
N VAL A 106 -11.88 1.60 5.48
CA VAL A 106 -12.13 2.86 4.77
C VAL A 106 -13.24 2.66 3.73
N VAL A 107 -13.16 1.60 2.93
CA VAL A 107 -14.16 1.29 1.89
C VAL A 107 -15.55 0.96 2.43
N CYS A 108 -15.66 0.42 3.64
CA CYS A 108 -16.98 0.16 4.25
C CYS A 108 -17.66 1.44 4.76
N ALA A 109 -16.89 2.52 4.95
CA ALA A 109 -17.37 3.81 5.44
C ALA A 109 -17.50 4.87 4.33
N LEU A 110 -17.16 4.54 3.08
CA LEU A 110 -17.46 5.33 1.88
C LEU A 110 -18.92 5.10 1.46
#